data_AF-A0A1Q5RPG4-F1
#
_entry.id   AF-A0A1Q5RPG4-F1
#
_cell.length_a   1.000
_cell.length_b   1.000
_cell.length_c   1.000
_cell.angle_alpha   90.00
_cell.angle_beta   90.00
_cell.angle_gamma   90.00
#
_symmetry.space_group_name_H-M   'P 1'
#
loop_
_entity.id
_entity.type
_entity.pdbx_description
1 polymer ?
#
loop_
_entity_poly.entity_id
_entity_poly.type
_entity_poly.pdbx_seq_one_letter_code
_entity_poly.pdbx_strand_id
1 'polypeptide(L)' 'MRKHALLSATLLLAIASGSPPAHALTQDELIAKIQAAGYSKVRDVKSTAEGTTAMAVKDGKQVHLVIDSSGQIKQRD' A
#
# COMPACT_ATOMS: atom_id res chain seq x y z
N MET A 1 34.70 23.60 23.10
CA MET A 1 34.29 23.67 21.68
C MET A 1 34.10 22.25 21.16
N ARG A 2 32.84 21.77 21.08
CA ARG A 2 32.51 20.37 20.72
C ARG A 2 32.40 20.26 19.20
N LYS A 3 33.35 19.57 18.58
CA LYS A 3 33.33 19.24 17.15
C LYS A 3 32.42 18.03 16.96
N HIS A 4 31.17 18.25 16.57
CA HIS A 4 30.29 17.16 16.17
C HIS A 4 30.70 16.72 14.76
N ALA A 5 31.38 15.57 14.68
CA ALA A 5 31.74 14.92 13.42
C ALA A 5 30.45 14.49 12.72
N LEU A 6 30.26 15.00 11.50
CA LEU A 6 29.09 14.77 10.68
C LEU A 6 29.08 13.33 10.15
N LEU A 7 27.92 12.69 10.31
CA LEU A 7 27.51 11.41 9.77
C LEU A 7 27.70 11.34 8.24
N SER A 8 28.08 10.17 7.73
CA SER A 8 27.75 9.75 6.36
C SER A 8 27.77 8.22 6.27
N ALA A 9 26.64 7.60 6.61
CA ALA A 9 26.39 6.19 6.30
C ALA A 9 25.58 6.14 4.99
N THR A 10 26.27 5.99 3.87
CA THR A 10 25.65 5.75 2.56
C THR A 10 25.17 4.30 2.49
N LEU A 11 23.87 4.10 2.73
CA LEU A 11 23.19 2.82 2.56
C LEU A 11 22.76 2.68 1.08
N LEU A 12 23.44 1.81 0.34
CA LEU A 12 23.02 1.40 -1.01
C LEU A 12 21.78 0.50 -0.90
N LEU A 13 20.62 1.05 -1.28
CA LEU A 13 19.38 0.27 -1.40
C LEU A 13 19.35 -0.40 -2.78
N ALA A 14 19.68 -1.69 -2.81
CA ALA A 14 19.49 -2.54 -3.99
C ALA A 14 17.99 -2.74 -4.22
N ILE A 15 17.46 -2.13 -5.27
CA ILE A 15 16.07 -2.30 -5.73
C ILE A 15 15.98 -3.66 -6.43
N ALA A 16 15.47 -4.67 -5.73
CA ALA A 16 15.11 -5.95 -6.34
C ALA A 16 13.83 -5.76 -7.17
N SER A 17 13.97 -5.76 -8.50
CA SER A 17 12.85 -5.71 -9.45
C SER A 17 12.18 -7.09 -9.56
N GLY A 18 11.45 -7.50 -8.52
CA GLY A 18 10.55 -8.64 -8.61
C GLY A 18 9.16 -8.15 -9.03
N SER A 19 8.75 -8.40 -10.28
CA SER A 19 7.34 -8.25 -10.65
C SER A 19 6.58 -9.45 -10.10
N PRO A 20 5.63 -9.30 -9.16
CA PRO A 20 4.89 -10.46 -8.67
C PRO A 20 3.98 -11.02 -9.78
N PRO A 21 3.75 -12.34 -9.79
CA PRO A 21 2.94 -12.99 -10.80
C PRO A 21 1.47 -12.55 -10.64
N ALA A 22 0.70 -12.60 -11.73
CA ALA A 22 -0.74 -12.37 -11.71
C ALA A 22 -1.46 -13.54 -11.00
N HIS A 23 -1.28 -13.63 -9.70
CA HIS A 23 -2.09 -14.46 -8.82
C HIS A 23 -3.29 -13.63 -8.40
N ALA A 24 -4.45 -14.30 -8.21
CA ALA A 24 -5.59 -13.65 -7.58
C ALA A 24 -5.08 -13.00 -6.28
N LEU A 25 -5.16 -11.67 -6.21
CA LEU A 25 -4.55 -10.87 -5.13
C LEU A 25 -4.93 -11.51 -3.80
N THR A 26 -3.94 -12.09 -3.13
CA THR A 26 -4.13 -12.55 -1.75
C THR A 26 -4.45 -11.34 -0.87
N GLN A 27 -5.11 -11.55 0.27
CA GLN A 27 -5.49 -10.44 1.17
C GLN A 27 -4.27 -9.59 1.56
N ASP A 28 -3.12 -10.24 1.80
CA ASP A 28 -1.86 -9.57 2.12
C ASP A 28 -1.31 -8.75 0.94
N GLU A 29 -1.37 -9.27 -0.29
CA GLU A 29 -0.96 -8.52 -1.48
C GLU A 29 -1.85 -7.30 -1.74
N LEU A 30 -3.16 -7.43 -1.49
CA LEU A 30 -4.08 -6.32 -1.60
C LEU A 30 -3.74 -5.21 -0.59
N ILE A 31 -3.48 -5.58 0.66
CA ILE A 31 -3.05 -4.66 1.71
C ILE A 31 -1.74 -3.99 1.30
N ALA A 32 -0.76 -4.76 0.81
CA ALA A 32 0.52 -4.22 0.35
C ALA A 32 0.35 -3.24 -0.82
N LYS A 33 -0.52 -3.53 -1.79
CA LYS A 33 -0.86 -2.63 -2.90
C LYS A 33 -1.50 -1.34 -2.41
N ILE A 34 -2.45 -1.44 -1.49
CA ILE A 34 -3.12 -0.28 -0.88
C ILE A 34 -2.10 0.57 -0.11
N GLN A 35 -1.19 -0.06 0.64
CA GLN A 35 -0.09 0.62 1.32
C GLN A 35 0.89 1.29 0.36
N ALA A 36 1.27 0.61 -0.72
CA ALA A 36 2.14 1.15 -1.77
C ALA A 36 1.52 2.36 -2.49
N ALA A 37 0.17 2.41 -2.58
CA ALA A 37 -0.56 3.54 -3.11
C ALA A 37 -0.71 4.72 -2.12
N GLY A 38 -0.08 4.63 -0.94
CA GLY A 38 -0.03 5.70 0.06
C GLY A 38 -1.17 5.67 1.09
N TYR A 39 -1.97 4.61 1.13
CA TYR A 39 -3.03 4.44 2.11
C TYR A 39 -2.52 3.68 3.34
N SER A 40 -3.02 4.01 4.52
CA SER A 40 -2.62 3.43 5.80
C SER A 40 -3.82 2.85 6.54
N LYS A 41 -3.58 2.03 7.58
CA LYS A 41 -4.64 1.49 8.45
C LYS A 41 -5.77 0.76 7.69
N VAL A 42 -5.40 -0.06 6.70
CA VAL A 42 -6.33 -0.87 5.90
C VAL A 42 -7.10 -1.83 6.81
N ARG A 43 -8.43 -1.87 6.69
CA ARG A 43 -9.34 -2.70 7.49
C ARG A 43 -10.63 -2.98 6.70
N ASP A 44 -11.51 -3.78 7.27
CA ASP A 44 -12.83 -4.09 6.69
C ASP A 44 -12.76 -4.61 5.24
N VAL A 45 -11.73 -5.42 4.96
CA VAL A 45 -11.52 -6.03 3.64
C VAL A 45 -12.61 -7.08 3.40
N LYS A 46 -13.49 -6.84 2.43
CA LYS A 46 -14.62 -7.72 2.11
C LYS A 46 -14.75 -7.91 0.61
N SER A 47 -14.97 -9.15 0.17
CA SER A 47 -15.29 -9.43 -1.23
C SER A 47 -16.78 -9.18 -1.50
N THR A 48 -17.06 -8.41 -2.54
CA THR A 48 -18.41 -8.05 -3.02
C THR A 48 -18.54 -8.42 -4.50
N ALA A 49 -19.76 -8.35 -5.05
CA ALA A 49 -19.99 -8.63 -6.47
C ALA A 49 -19.25 -7.65 -7.42
N GLU A 50 -18.94 -6.44 -6.96
CA GLU A 50 -18.24 -5.41 -7.74
C GLU A 50 -16.70 -5.51 -7.62
N GLY A 51 -16.20 -6.29 -6.66
CA GLY A 51 -14.78 -6.37 -6.31
C GLY A 51 -14.55 -6.47 -4.80
N THR A 52 -13.32 -6.27 -4.35
CA THR A 52 -12.99 -6.23 -2.91
C THR A 52 -13.12 -4.80 -2.38
N THR A 53 -13.91 -4.60 -1.34
CA THR A 53 -13.99 -3.33 -0.63
C THR A 53 -13.04 -3.32 0.56
N ALA A 54 -12.47 -2.16 0.87
CA ALA A 54 -11.63 -1.97 2.05
C ALA A 54 -11.75 -0.53 2.56
N MET A 55 -11.63 -0.35 3.87
CA MET A 55 -11.46 0.97 4.47
C MET A 55 -9.98 1.24 4.67
N ALA A 56 -9.53 2.43 4.31
CA ALA A 56 -8.17 2.86 4.57
C ALA A 56 -8.12 4.33 4.97
N VAL A 57 -6.94 4.82 5.35
CA VAL A 57 -6.69 6.22 5.71
C VAL A 57 -5.69 6.81 4.72
N LYS A 58 -6.04 7.90 4.07
CA LYS A 58 -5.14 8.69 3.21
C LYS A 58 -5.10 10.12 3.72
N ASP A 59 -3.91 10.68 3.86
CA ASP A 59 -3.73 12.05 4.35
C ASP A 59 -4.46 12.35 5.67
N GLY A 60 -4.54 11.35 6.55
CA GLY A 60 -5.24 11.45 7.84
C GLY A 60 -6.76 11.33 7.78
N LYS A 61 -7.36 11.20 6.59
CA LYS A 61 -8.81 11.01 6.39
C LYS A 61 -9.13 9.55 6.08
N GLN A 62 -10.20 9.04 6.66
CA GLN A 62 -10.72 7.72 6.33
C GLN A 62 -11.41 7.77 4.97
N VAL A 63 -11.11 6.79 4.11
CA VAL A 63 -11.64 6.66 2.75
C VAL A 63 -12.09 5.23 2.50
N HIS A 64 -13.13 5.09 1.69
CA HIS A 64 -13.56 3.79 1.18
C HIS A 64 -12.85 3.48 -0.13
N LEU A 65 -12.32 2.27 -0.24
CA LEU A 65 -11.67 1.75 -1.42
C LEU A 65 -12.48 0.59 -1.99
N VAL A 66 -12.63 0.57 -3.30
CA VAL A 66 -13.17 -0.55 -4.07
C VAL A 66 -12.08 -0.99 -5.02
N ILE A 67 -11.72 -2.27 -4.95
CA ILE A 67 -10.72 -2.90 -5.78
C ILE A 67 -11.43 -3.83 -6.74
N ASP A 68 -11.40 -3.51 -8.03
CA ASP A 68 -12.03 -4.35 -9.04
C ASP A 68 -11.25 -5.66 -9.27
N SER A 69 -11.80 -6.55 -10.09
CA SER A 69 -11.16 -7.83 -10.44
C SER A 69 -9.83 -7.67 -11.19
N SER A 70 -9.54 -6.49 -11.75
CA SER A 70 -8.24 -6.16 -12.35
C SER A 70 -7.22 -5.66 -11.33
N GLY A 71 -7.61 -5.54 -10.05
CA GLY A 71 -6.76 -5.06 -8.98
C GLY A 71 -6.52 -3.55 -9.03
N GLN A 72 -7.41 -2.79 -9.67
CA GLN A 72 -7.38 -1.33 -9.66
C GLN A 72 -8.12 -0.78 -8.44
N ILE A 73 -7.45 0.13 -7.72
CA ILE A 73 -7.98 0.75 -6.52
C ILE A 73 -8.77 2.00 -6.90
N LYS A 74 -10.06 2.02 -6.58
CA LYS A 74 -10.96 3.14 -6.80
C LYS A 74 -11.41 3.69 -5.44
N GLN A 75 -11.15 4.97 -5.20
CA GLN A 75 -11.69 5.64 -4.02
C GLN A 75 -13.19 5.90 -4.22
N ARG A 76 -13.97 5.70 -3.16
CA ARG A 76 -15.35 6.14 -3.02
C ARG A 76 -15.40 7.21 -1.93
N ASP A 77 -15.93 8.37 -2.28
CA ASP A 77 -16.30 9.44 -1.35
C ASP A 77 -17.59 9.09 -0.60
#